data_AF-A0A315R3A9-F1
#
_entry.id   AF-A0A315R3A9-F1
#
_cell.length_a   1.000
_cell.length_b   1.000
_cell.length_c   1.000
_cell.angle_alpha   90.00
_cell.angle_beta   90.00
_cell.angle_gamma   90.00
#
_symmetry.space_group_name_H-M   'P 1'
#
loop_
_entity.id
_entity.type
_entity.pdbx_description
1 polymer ?
#
loop_
_entity_poly.entity_id
_entity_poly.type
_entity_poly.pdbx_seq_one_letter_code
_entity_poly.pdbx_strand_id
1 'polypeptide(L)'
;MKIVLTGFMTAGKTTVARMLADKKNLNFYDSDDLIEAREKMSIEEIFTVKGEDYFRKLEKEVISELLSSKQDLVLAPGGGAVLNDELRQLMLEQAEAFCLDVSAEEVLRRNNSDEIIRPLLEVDNPLAKINSLLTERKKYYQQIPTHFDSDRYSAAEIVDLILAELPDQKLKIEIKAQDSSYPVLIDQKFKQSSFSKILEMISGRKVFLLADQIVMDNHAEPIINLMEENAELIKLELEAGEQIKDLQYLKKAYDILYENNFSRSDYVIAFGGGTIGDLGGLIASTYLRGLKLIQMPTTLISQLDSSVGGKTAVNFRDTKNLIGSFYQADLVYYQLQWLETLAIREIKSGLGEVIKYAVLGGNPLFEILANNKEKILNLDQDILLEISKISLEMKDYYVSEDVKDRGLRKKLNLGHSFGHAVEGAEKFKYKHGEAVVMGIAFTAFLSHKIGKLNEEAFQKIIKLIQGFDYQLFPSENIDAEELASYIAHDKKISDNKMWWVLINDLGDTYLSDRFDHKNIQKYMEEYLCREWL
;
A
#
# COMPACT_ATOMS: atom_id res chain seq x y z
N MET A 1 5.06 -12.75 18.22
CA MET A 1 4.11 -11.64 18.32
C MET A 1 3.26 -11.73 19.59
N LYS A 2 3.05 -10.60 20.28
CA LYS A 2 2.13 -10.49 21.42
C LYS A 2 1.03 -9.48 21.09
N ILE A 3 -0.22 -9.80 21.42
CA ILE A 3 -1.39 -8.93 21.19
C ILE A 3 -2.12 -8.74 22.53
N VAL A 4 -2.49 -7.50 22.86
CA VAL A 4 -3.20 -7.17 24.11
C VAL A 4 -4.53 -6.49 23.78
N LEU A 5 -5.65 -7.02 24.28
CA LEU A 5 -6.97 -6.40 24.14
C LEU A 5 -7.44 -5.80 25.45
N THR A 6 -7.36 -4.48 25.55
CA THR A 6 -7.85 -3.69 26.68
C THR A 6 -9.29 -3.22 26.43
N GLY A 7 -9.90 -2.59 27.44
CA GLY A 7 -11.26 -2.05 27.37
C GLY A 7 -12.03 -2.31 28.65
N PHE A 8 -13.20 -1.69 28.75
CA PHE A 8 -14.04 -1.82 29.93
C PHE A 8 -14.47 -3.28 30.18
N MET A 9 -14.87 -3.61 31.41
CA MET A 9 -15.54 -4.90 31.64
C MET A 9 -16.73 -5.02 30.69
N THR A 10 -17.05 -6.23 30.24
CA THR A 10 -18.14 -6.50 29.26
C THR A 10 -17.93 -5.95 27.83
N ALA A 11 -16.81 -5.30 27.53
CA ALA A 11 -16.49 -4.84 26.17
C ALA A 11 -16.24 -5.99 25.16
N GLY A 12 -16.22 -7.25 25.61
CA GLY A 12 -16.01 -8.42 24.74
C GLY A 12 -14.56 -8.89 24.62
N LYS A 13 -13.63 -8.35 25.42
CA LYS A 13 -12.19 -8.63 25.37
C LYS A 13 -11.85 -10.12 25.31
N THR A 14 -12.31 -10.90 26.28
CA THR A 14 -12.06 -12.35 26.38
C THR A 14 -12.55 -13.10 25.13
N THR A 15 -13.73 -12.74 24.61
CA THR A 15 -14.30 -13.34 23.40
C THR A 15 -13.46 -13.03 22.16
N VAL A 16 -13.15 -11.75 21.93
CA VAL A 16 -12.36 -11.30 20.78
C VAL A 16 -10.93 -11.87 20.87
N ALA A 17 -10.31 -11.84 22.05
CA ALA A 17 -8.95 -12.34 22.26
C ALA A 17 -8.84 -13.85 22.01
N ARG A 18 -9.83 -14.63 22.43
CA ARG A 18 -9.88 -16.08 22.16
C ARG A 18 -10.00 -16.37 20.67
N MET A 19 -10.94 -15.72 19.98
CA MET A 19 -11.11 -15.87 18.54
C MET A 19 -9.87 -15.46 17.74
N LEU A 20 -9.20 -14.38 18.17
CA LEU A 20 -7.96 -13.90 17.57
C LEU A 20 -6.81 -14.89 17.76
N ALA A 21 -6.68 -15.46 18.96
CA ALA A 21 -5.69 -16.48 19.26
C ALA A 21 -5.89 -17.72 18.39
N ASP A 22 -7.13 -18.17 18.20
CA ASP A 22 -7.46 -19.29 17.32
C ASP A 22 -7.08 -18.99 15.86
N LYS A 23 -7.42 -17.81 15.34
CA LYS A 23 -7.09 -17.42 13.94
C LYS A 23 -5.58 -17.29 13.70
N LYS A 24 -4.80 -16.81 14.67
CA LYS A 24 -3.34 -16.67 14.55
C LYS A 24 -2.56 -17.88 15.08
N ASN A 25 -3.24 -18.92 15.57
CA ASN A 25 -2.62 -20.08 16.21
C ASN A 25 -1.67 -19.67 17.36
N LEU A 26 -2.15 -18.82 18.25
CA LEU A 26 -1.43 -18.29 19.42
C LEU A 26 -2.02 -18.80 20.74
N ASN A 27 -1.25 -18.71 21.82
CA ASN A 27 -1.78 -18.98 23.16
C ASN A 27 -2.69 -17.83 23.63
N PHE A 28 -3.86 -18.15 24.15
CA PHE A 28 -4.76 -17.18 24.77
C PHE A 28 -4.61 -17.18 26.29
N TYR A 29 -4.54 -15.99 26.88
CA TYR A 29 -4.55 -15.79 28.33
C TYR A 29 -5.54 -14.68 28.71
N ASP A 30 -6.40 -14.96 29.69
CA ASP A 30 -7.15 -13.95 30.41
C ASP A 30 -6.45 -13.69 31.75
N SER A 31 -6.13 -12.44 32.08
CA SER A 31 -5.38 -12.16 33.31
C SER A 31 -6.20 -12.48 34.55
N ASP A 32 -7.51 -12.25 34.49
CA ASP A 32 -8.41 -12.45 35.62
C ASP A 32 -8.50 -13.96 35.94
N ASP A 33 -8.69 -14.80 34.92
CA ASP A 33 -8.69 -16.27 35.06
C ASP A 33 -7.35 -16.80 35.62
N LEU A 34 -6.22 -16.25 35.17
CA LEU A 34 -4.90 -16.65 35.65
C LEU A 34 -4.65 -16.26 37.10
N ILE A 35 -5.12 -15.09 37.53
CA ILE A 35 -5.03 -14.64 38.92
C ILE A 35 -5.86 -15.55 39.82
N GLU A 36 -7.10 -15.86 39.44
CA GLU A 36 -7.96 -16.77 40.21
C GLU A 36 -7.36 -18.16 40.31
N ALA A 37 -6.78 -18.69 39.22
CA ALA A 37 -6.10 -19.98 39.22
C ALA A 37 -4.83 -19.98 40.11
N ARG A 38 -4.06 -18.89 40.12
CA ARG A 38 -2.83 -18.74 40.92
C ARG A 38 -3.13 -18.65 42.41
N GLU A 39 -4.18 -17.91 42.78
CA GLU A 39 -4.59 -17.71 44.18
C GLU A 39 -5.53 -18.80 44.71
N LYS A 40 -6.17 -19.56 43.81
CA LYS A 40 -7.25 -20.50 44.14
C LYS A 40 -8.41 -19.83 44.89
N MET A 41 -8.68 -18.58 44.53
CA MET A 41 -9.71 -17.71 45.11
C MET A 41 -10.33 -16.91 43.97
N SER A 42 -11.63 -16.63 44.03
CA SER A 42 -12.24 -15.70 43.07
C SER A 42 -11.72 -14.28 43.29
N ILE A 43 -11.82 -13.41 42.27
CA ILE A 43 -11.42 -12.01 42.42
C ILE A 43 -12.18 -11.33 43.57
N GLU A 44 -13.48 -11.64 43.74
CA GLU A 44 -14.28 -11.13 44.86
C GLU A 44 -13.72 -11.54 46.23
N GLU A 45 -13.31 -12.81 46.37
CA GLU A 45 -12.69 -13.31 47.59
C GLU A 45 -11.32 -12.66 47.84
N ILE A 46 -10.52 -12.44 46.79
CA ILE A 46 -9.22 -11.76 46.90
C ILE A 46 -9.43 -10.33 47.40
N PHE A 47 -10.38 -9.58 46.85
CA PHE A 47 -10.69 -8.22 47.30
C PHE A 47 -11.16 -8.21 48.76
N THR A 48 -11.98 -9.17 49.16
CA THR A 48 -12.52 -9.26 50.53
C THR A 48 -11.46 -9.66 51.56
N VAL A 49 -10.60 -10.62 51.23
CA VAL A 49 -9.65 -11.22 52.19
C VAL A 49 -8.30 -10.50 52.19
N LYS A 50 -7.82 -10.09 51.02
CA LYS A 50 -6.46 -9.56 50.82
C LYS A 50 -6.42 -8.09 50.41
N GLY A 51 -7.56 -7.53 50.00
CA GLY A 51 -7.70 -6.13 49.61
C GLY A 51 -7.30 -5.83 48.16
N GLU A 52 -7.76 -4.69 47.65
CA GLU A 52 -7.52 -4.27 46.26
C GLU A 52 -6.03 -4.02 45.98
N ASP A 53 -5.27 -3.44 46.91
CA ASP A 53 -3.83 -3.17 46.71
C ASP A 53 -3.04 -4.46 46.44
N TYR A 54 -3.39 -5.56 47.12
CA TYR A 54 -2.79 -6.87 46.87
C TYR A 54 -3.15 -7.36 45.46
N PHE A 55 -4.43 -7.30 45.09
CA PHE A 55 -4.89 -7.68 43.75
C PHE A 55 -4.15 -6.88 42.67
N ARG A 56 -4.04 -5.55 42.80
CA ARG A 56 -3.35 -4.70 41.82
C ARG A 56 -1.86 -5.04 41.68
N LYS A 57 -1.20 -5.38 42.79
CA LYS A 57 0.19 -5.85 42.75
C LYS A 57 0.33 -7.18 42.00
N LEU A 58 -0.59 -8.11 42.26
CA LEU A 58 -0.61 -9.42 41.62
C LEU A 58 -0.99 -9.34 40.13
N GLU A 59 -1.98 -8.50 39.78
CA GLU A 59 -2.37 -8.17 38.40
C GLU A 59 -1.15 -7.65 37.63
N LYS A 60 -0.39 -6.74 38.23
CA LYS A 60 0.85 -6.23 37.66
C LYS A 60 1.90 -7.32 37.46
N GLU A 61 2.11 -8.19 38.44
CA GLU A 61 3.06 -9.29 38.37
C GLU A 61 2.72 -10.27 37.24
N VAL A 62 1.47 -10.77 37.19
CA VAL A 62 1.01 -11.74 36.18
C VAL A 62 1.10 -11.16 34.77
N ILE A 63 0.61 -9.94 34.55
CA ILE A 63 0.66 -9.31 33.22
C ILE A 63 2.12 -9.07 32.80
N SER A 64 2.98 -8.62 33.71
CA SER A 64 4.38 -8.36 33.40
C SER A 64 5.16 -9.64 33.07
N GLU A 65 4.88 -10.75 33.76
CA GLU A 65 5.45 -12.07 33.47
C GLU A 65 5.10 -12.55 32.05
N LEU A 66 3.82 -12.43 31.66
CA LEU A 66 3.37 -12.81 30.32
C LEU A 66 4.01 -11.94 29.23
N LEU A 67 4.00 -10.62 29.41
CA LEU A 67 4.57 -9.68 28.45
C LEU A 67 6.09 -9.78 28.34
N SER A 68 6.78 -10.19 29.40
CA SER A 68 8.23 -10.41 29.39
C SER A 68 8.63 -11.79 28.84
N SER A 69 7.68 -12.71 28.68
CA SER A 69 7.95 -14.05 28.18
C SER A 69 8.40 -14.05 26.71
N LYS A 70 9.06 -15.13 26.28
CA LYS A 70 9.39 -15.35 24.85
C LYS A 70 8.24 -15.92 24.03
N GLN A 71 7.08 -16.16 24.66
CA GLN A 71 5.96 -16.80 23.99
C GLN A 71 5.15 -15.78 23.19
N ASP A 72 4.64 -16.26 22.06
CA ASP A 72 3.65 -15.55 21.28
C ASP A 72 2.27 -15.82 21.85
N LEU A 73 1.51 -14.76 22.11
CA LEU A 73 0.27 -14.85 22.88
C LEU A 73 -0.72 -13.72 22.55
N VAL A 74 -1.98 -13.95 22.90
CA VAL A 74 -3.02 -12.94 23.00
C VAL A 74 -3.46 -12.83 24.46
N LEU A 75 -3.41 -11.62 25.01
CA LEU A 75 -3.74 -11.32 26.40
C LEU A 75 -4.99 -10.44 26.50
N ALA A 76 -5.98 -10.87 27.28
CA ALA A 76 -7.10 -10.05 27.71
C ALA A 76 -6.90 -9.66 29.19
N PRO A 77 -6.38 -8.46 29.50
CA PRO A 77 -6.26 -8.00 30.87
C PRO A 77 -7.61 -7.57 31.46
N GLY A 78 -7.71 -7.61 32.78
CA GLY A 78 -8.82 -7.04 33.54
C GLY A 78 -9.03 -5.55 33.20
N GLY A 79 -10.29 -5.09 33.27
CA GLY A 79 -10.65 -3.71 32.86
C GLY A 79 -10.03 -2.60 33.73
N GLY A 80 -9.34 -2.95 34.82
CA GLY A 80 -8.58 -2.03 35.66
C GLY A 80 -7.09 -1.98 35.36
N ALA A 81 -6.54 -2.91 34.56
CA ALA A 81 -5.10 -3.03 34.35
C ALA A 81 -4.49 -1.77 33.72
N VAL A 82 -5.23 -1.11 32.82
CA VAL A 82 -4.79 0.13 32.18
C VAL A 82 -4.70 1.31 33.14
N LEU A 83 -5.19 1.22 34.38
CA LEU A 83 -5.03 2.30 35.35
C LEU A 83 -3.61 2.42 35.86
N ASN A 84 -2.82 1.33 35.79
CA ASN A 84 -1.43 1.33 36.19
C ASN A 84 -0.53 1.83 35.05
N ASP A 85 0.20 2.92 35.29
CA ASP A 85 1.05 3.57 34.28
C ASP A 85 2.16 2.65 33.75
N GLU A 86 2.81 1.88 34.63
CA GLU A 86 3.88 0.95 34.22
C GLU A 86 3.34 -0.20 33.37
N LEU A 87 2.17 -0.75 33.72
CA LEU A 87 1.54 -1.79 32.89
C LEU A 87 1.13 -1.25 31.53
N ARG A 88 0.55 -0.05 31.45
CA ARG A 88 0.22 0.56 30.16
C ARG A 88 1.46 0.70 29.29
N GLN A 89 2.55 1.26 29.83
CA GLN A 89 3.79 1.39 29.07
C GLN A 89 4.33 0.03 28.62
N LEU A 90 4.32 -0.97 29.50
CA LEU A 90 4.76 -2.32 29.16
C LEU A 90 3.91 -2.95 28.04
N MET A 91 2.60 -2.77 28.07
CA MET A 91 1.69 -3.23 27.00
C MET A 91 2.02 -2.57 25.67
N LEU A 92 2.26 -1.26 25.66
CA LEU A 92 2.59 -0.48 24.46
C LEU A 92 3.98 -0.79 23.89
N GLU A 93 4.95 -1.12 24.75
CA GLU A 93 6.32 -1.42 24.34
C GLU A 93 6.51 -2.87 23.88
N GLN A 94 5.77 -3.82 24.46
CA GLN A 94 6.02 -5.26 24.28
C GLN A 94 4.95 -5.99 23.46
N ALA A 95 3.85 -5.32 23.10
CA ALA A 95 2.74 -5.92 22.38
C ALA A 95 2.04 -4.93 21.44
N GLU A 96 1.31 -5.48 20.48
CA GLU A 96 0.30 -4.72 19.73
C GLU A 96 -0.95 -4.59 20.61
N ALA A 97 -1.21 -3.37 21.12
CA ALA A 97 -2.28 -3.11 22.06
C ALA A 97 -3.50 -2.43 21.39
N PHE A 98 -4.68 -2.99 21.64
CA PHE A 98 -5.96 -2.49 21.12
C PHE A 98 -6.94 -2.23 22.26
N CYS A 99 -7.85 -1.26 22.10
CA CYS A 99 -8.91 -0.98 23.06
C CYS A 99 -10.29 -1.22 22.47
N LEU A 100 -11.13 -1.95 23.18
CA LEU A 100 -12.55 -2.12 22.84
C LEU A 100 -13.37 -1.08 23.58
N ASP A 101 -13.92 -0.13 22.82
CA ASP A 101 -14.83 0.88 23.32
C ASP A 101 -16.24 0.31 23.42
N VAL A 102 -16.99 0.75 24.44
CA VAL A 102 -18.34 0.28 24.71
C VAL A 102 -19.14 1.37 25.41
N SER A 103 -20.41 1.57 25.04
CA SER A 103 -21.28 2.51 25.75
C SER A 103 -21.75 1.97 27.09
N ALA A 104 -22.16 2.87 28.00
CA ALA A 104 -22.67 2.47 29.31
C ALA A 104 -23.95 1.63 29.19
N GLU A 105 -24.78 1.94 28.20
CA GLU A 105 -26.01 1.23 27.85
C GLU A 105 -25.71 -0.20 27.41
N GLU A 106 -24.72 -0.37 26.53
CA GLU A 106 -24.33 -1.68 26.03
C GLU A 106 -23.66 -2.54 27.12
N VAL A 107 -22.85 -1.92 27.99
CA VAL A 107 -22.30 -2.60 29.18
C VAL A 107 -23.42 -3.16 30.05
N LEU A 108 -24.43 -2.35 30.37
CA LEU A 108 -25.56 -2.77 31.20
C LEU A 108 -26.37 -3.88 30.53
N ARG A 109 -26.62 -3.75 29.21
CA ARG A 109 -27.35 -4.76 28.43
C ARG A 109 -26.64 -6.11 28.46
N ARG A 110 -25.32 -6.14 28.23
CA ARG A 110 -24.50 -7.36 28.28
C ARG A 110 -24.43 -7.93 29.69
N ASN A 111 -24.24 -7.09 30.70
CA ASN A 111 -24.17 -7.53 32.09
C ASN A 111 -25.45 -8.24 32.55
N ASN A 112 -26.63 -7.75 32.15
CA ASN A 112 -27.90 -8.39 32.48
C ASN A 112 -28.15 -9.71 31.73
N SER A 113 -27.35 -9.99 30.69
CA SER A 113 -27.45 -11.20 29.87
C SER A 113 -26.45 -12.28 30.31
N ASP A 114 -25.45 -11.92 31.12
CA ASP A 114 -24.40 -12.82 31.60
C ASP A 114 -24.85 -13.50 32.91
N GLU A 115 -24.53 -14.79 33.07
CA GLU A 115 -24.70 -15.52 34.35
C GLU A 115 -23.63 -15.13 35.40
N ILE A 116 -22.66 -14.29 35.02
CA ILE A 116 -21.51 -13.89 35.84
C ILE A 116 -21.88 -12.65 36.66
N ILE A 117 -21.82 -12.79 37.99
CA ILE A 117 -22.01 -11.69 38.94
C ILE A 117 -20.80 -10.75 38.87
N ARG A 118 -21.04 -9.44 38.69
CA ARG A 118 -20.00 -8.39 38.66
C ARG A 118 -20.16 -7.46 39.86
N PRO A 119 -19.43 -7.68 40.97
CA PRO A 119 -19.64 -6.95 42.24
C PRO A 119 -19.56 -5.42 42.11
N LEU A 120 -18.74 -4.90 41.19
CA LEU A 120 -18.60 -3.46 40.91
C LEU A 120 -19.88 -2.78 40.39
N LEU A 121 -20.84 -3.57 39.91
CA LEU A 121 -22.09 -3.10 39.30
C LEU A 121 -23.32 -3.42 40.17
N GLU A 122 -23.15 -4.08 41.32
CA GLU A 122 -24.22 -4.35 42.29
C GLU A 122 -24.50 -3.10 43.16
N VAL A 123 -25.10 -2.10 42.54
CA VAL A 123 -25.48 -0.83 43.19
C VAL A 123 -26.90 -0.43 42.77
N ASP A 124 -27.55 0.45 43.54
CA ASP A 124 -28.93 0.88 43.29
C ASP A 124 -29.15 1.46 41.88
N ASN A 125 -28.12 2.10 41.30
CA ASN A 125 -28.16 2.64 39.94
C ASN A 125 -26.91 2.22 39.13
N PRO A 126 -26.92 1.02 38.53
CA PRO A 126 -25.77 0.48 37.79
C PRO A 126 -25.37 1.37 36.60
N LEU A 127 -26.34 1.92 35.86
CA LEU A 127 -26.05 2.77 34.68
C LEU A 127 -25.27 4.04 35.06
N ALA A 128 -25.66 4.70 36.15
CA ALA A 128 -24.94 5.89 36.64
C ALA A 128 -23.51 5.53 37.09
N LYS A 129 -23.34 4.37 37.74
CA LYS A 129 -22.03 3.89 38.19
C LYS A 129 -21.13 3.53 37.01
N ILE A 130 -21.65 2.85 35.98
CA ILE A 130 -20.93 2.53 34.75
C ILE A 130 -20.47 3.82 34.07
N ASN A 131 -21.37 4.80 33.89
CA ASN A 131 -21.04 6.09 33.30
C ASN A 131 -19.93 6.82 34.06
N SER A 132 -20.00 6.83 35.39
CA SER A 132 -18.97 7.44 36.23
C SER A 132 -17.62 6.75 36.04
N LEU A 133 -17.58 5.41 36.01
CA LEU A 133 -16.35 4.65 35.82
C LEU A 133 -15.78 4.82 34.41
N LEU A 134 -16.60 4.74 33.35
CA LEU A 134 -16.15 4.98 31.98
C LEU A 134 -15.56 6.38 31.83
N THR A 135 -16.19 7.40 32.42
CA THR A 135 -15.71 8.78 32.40
C THR A 135 -14.36 8.91 33.10
N GLU A 136 -14.21 8.33 34.29
CA GLU A 136 -12.97 8.33 35.06
C GLU A 136 -11.83 7.64 34.30
N ARG A 137 -12.14 6.52 33.64
CA ARG A 137 -11.15 5.67 32.96
C ARG A 137 -10.82 6.12 31.54
N LYS A 138 -11.64 6.97 30.92
CA LYS A 138 -11.51 7.42 29.52
C LYS A 138 -10.09 7.88 29.18
N LYS A 139 -9.47 8.70 30.04
CA LYS A 139 -8.11 9.23 29.82
C LYS A 139 -7.01 8.16 29.79
N TYR A 140 -7.26 6.97 30.35
CA TYR A 140 -6.31 5.86 30.35
C TYR A 140 -6.53 4.97 29.13
N TYR A 141 -7.79 4.68 28.77
CA TYR A 141 -8.10 3.93 27.55
C TYR A 141 -7.61 4.67 26.30
N GLN A 142 -7.81 5.99 26.23
CA GLN A 142 -7.33 6.84 25.11
C GLN A 142 -5.81 6.86 24.91
N GLN A 143 -5.02 6.31 25.84
CA GLN A 143 -3.57 6.15 25.66
C GLN A 143 -3.22 4.91 24.82
N ILE A 144 -4.19 4.03 24.57
CA ILE A 144 -4.04 2.92 23.64
C ILE A 144 -4.25 3.46 22.21
N PRO A 145 -3.34 3.22 21.25
CA PRO A 145 -3.38 3.90 19.96
C PRO A 145 -4.60 3.58 19.10
N THR A 146 -5.09 2.33 19.17
CA THR A 146 -6.10 1.81 18.25
C THR A 146 -7.32 1.34 19.02
N HIS A 147 -8.49 1.84 18.61
CA HIS A 147 -9.76 1.61 19.27
C HIS A 147 -10.78 0.98 18.30
N PHE A 148 -11.60 0.07 18.82
CA PHE A 148 -12.71 -0.54 18.07
C PHE A 148 -14.00 -0.41 18.85
N ASP A 149 -15.03 0.10 18.18
CA ASP A 149 -16.37 0.27 18.72
C ASP A 149 -17.08 -1.09 18.83
N SER A 150 -17.16 -1.62 20.05
CA SER A 150 -17.81 -2.91 20.31
C SER A 150 -19.33 -2.83 20.33
N ASP A 151 -19.93 -1.64 20.28
CA ASP A 151 -21.37 -1.48 20.12
C ASP A 151 -21.77 -1.65 18.66
N ARG A 152 -20.92 -1.15 17.75
CA ARG A 152 -21.14 -1.17 16.31
C ARG A 152 -20.75 -2.49 15.64
N TYR A 153 -19.63 -3.09 16.07
CA TYR A 153 -19.07 -4.27 15.41
C TYR A 153 -19.22 -5.53 16.28
N SER A 154 -19.53 -6.65 15.64
CA SER A 154 -19.50 -7.97 16.28
C SER A 154 -18.08 -8.39 16.64
N ALA A 155 -17.93 -9.35 17.57
CA ALA A 155 -16.62 -9.87 17.94
C ALA A 155 -15.84 -10.42 16.73
N ALA A 156 -16.52 -11.04 15.75
CA ALA A 156 -15.90 -11.54 14.54
C ALA A 156 -15.35 -10.41 13.65
N GLU A 157 -16.13 -9.34 13.45
CA GLU A 157 -15.70 -8.17 12.69
C GLU A 157 -14.54 -7.45 13.38
N ILE A 158 -14.59 -7.30 14.71
CA ILE A 158 -13.47 -6.73 15.50
C ILE A 158 -12.20 -7.58 15.33
N VAL A 159 -12.30 -8.91 15.34
CA VAL A 159 -11.14 -9.77 15.07
C VAL A 159 -10.56 -9.48 13.68
N ASP A 160 -11.40 -9.34 12.65
CA ASP A 160 -10.94 -9.04 11.30
C ASP A 160 -10.28 -7.65 11.21
N LEU A 161 -10.81 -6.67 11.94
CA LEU A 161 -10.21 -5.34 12.07
C LEU A 161 -8.86 -5.39 12.80
N ILE A 162 -8.75 -6.12 13.92
CA ILE A 162 -7.48 -6.30 14.65
C ILE A 162 -6.45 -6.99 13.77
N LEU A 163 -6.84 -8.08 13.09
CA LEU A 163 -5.96 -8.80 12.17
C LEU A 163 -5.42 -7.85 11.10
N ALA A 164 -6.29 -7.01 10.53
CA ALA A 164 -5.88 -6.01 9.57
C ALA A 164 -4.85 -5.04 10.17
N GLU A 165 -4.91 -4.67 11.45
CA GLU A 165 -3.97 -3.72 12.06
C GLU A 165 -2.56 -4.28 12.34
N LEU A 166 -2.36 -5.60 12.30
CA LEU A 166 -1.09 -6.22 12.69
C LEU A 166 0.11 -5.86 11.79
N PRO A 167 1.36 -5.88 12.31
CA PRO A 167 2.55 -5.43 11.59
C PRO A 167 2.89 -6.21 10.34
N ASP A 168 2.60 -7.52 10.31
CA ASP A 168 2.81 -8.40 9.16
C ASP A 168 1.92 -8.05 7.96
N GLN A 169 0.89 -7.24 8.19
CA GLN A 169 -0.09 -6.84 7.18
C GLN A 169 0.20 -5.44 6.61
N LYS A 170 1.31 -4.79 7.02
CA LYS A 170 1.72 -3.46 6.54
C LYS A 170 3.18 -3.42 6.11
N LEU A 171 3.45 -2.53 5.18
CA LEU A 171 4.80 -2.19 4.77
C LEU A 171 4.94 -0.67 4.76
N LYS A 172 6.01 -0.18 5.37
CA LYS A 172 6.41 1.23 5.31
C LYS A 172 7.77 1.30 4.66
N ILE A 173 7.84 1.96 3.51
CA ILE A 173 9.08 2.26 2.81
C ILE A 173 9.31 3.76 2.86
N GLU A 174 10.56 4.17 3.05
CA GLU A 174 10.95 5.57 2.94
C GLU A 174 11.65 5.77 1.60
N ILE A 175 11.07 6.59 0.73
CA ILE A 175 11.65 6.92 -0.56
C ILE A 175 12.49 8.18 -0.43
N LYS A 176 13.73 8.13 -0.91
CA LYS A 176 14.66 9.25 -0.90
C LYS A 176 14.57 10.03 -2.21
N ALA A 177 14.43 11.35 -2.10
CA ALA A 177 14.38 12.26 -3.23
C ALA A 177 15.27 13.47 -2.98
N GLN A 178 16.49 13.49 -3.55
CA GLN A 178 17.51 14.55 -3.40
C GLN A 178 17.65 15.10 -1.97
N ASP A 179 16.85 16.10 -1.61
CA ASP A 179 16.90 16.85 -0.35
C ASP A 179 15.77 16.50 0.63
N SER A 180 14.93 15.50 0.33
CA SER A 180 13.83 15.05 1.18
C SER A 180 13.61 13.54 1.13
N SER A 181 12.78 13.04 2.04
CA SER A 181 12.22 11.70 1.99
C SER A 181 10.72 11.75 2.25
N TYR A 182 10.00 10.78 1.71
CA TYR A 182 8.57 10.62 1.99
C TYR A 182 8.21 9.15 2.22
N PRO A 183 7.22 8.88 3.08
CA PRO A 183 6.77 7.52 3.34
C PRO A 183 5.84 7.01 2.23
N VAL A 184 6.03 5.74 1.88
CA VAL A 184 5.06 4.91 1.18
C VAL A 184 4.48 3.94 2.21
N LEU A 185 3.19 4.09 2.49
CA LEU A 185 2.42 3.27 3.42
C LEU A 185 1.57 2.29 2.63
N ILE A 186 1.75 1.01 2.89
CA ILE A 186 1.13 -0.08 2.14
C ILE A 186 0.44 -0.97 3.14
N ASP A 187 -0.87 -1.11 3.00
CA ASP A 187 -1.63 -2.09 3.78
C ASP A 187 -2.20 -3.16 2.85
N GLN A 188 -2.41 -4.37 3.35
CA GLN A 188 -3.16 -5.37 2.59
C GLN A 188 -4.64 -4.96 2.46
N LYS A 189 -5.24 -4.41 3.53
CA LYS A 189 -6.62 -3.89 3.62
C LYS A 189 -6.63 -2.57 4.37
N PHE A 190 -7.75 -1.83 4.38
CA PHE A 190 -7.85 -0.58 5.11
C PHE A 190 -7.45 -0.73 6.59
N LYS A 191 -6.54 0.14 7.03
CA LYS A 191 -6.12 0.25 8.43
C LYS A 191 -6.29 1.68 8.92
N GLN A 192 -6.97 1.83 10.05
CA GLN A 192 -7.18 3.12 10.67
C GLN A 192 -5.86 3.68 11.21
N SER A 193 -4.95 2.84 11.73
CA SER A 193 -3.68 3.32 12.28
C SER A 193 -2.69 3.82 11.21
N SER A 194 -2.67 3.20 10.03
CA SER A 194 -1.89 3.71 8.89
C SER A 194 -2.51 5.00 8.34
N PHE A 195 -3.84 5.03 8.24
CA PHE A 195 -4.57 6.16 7.68
C PHE A 195 -4.62 7.38 8.62
N SER A 196 -4.51 7.19 9.94
CA SER A 196 -4.49 8.29 10.91
C SER A 196 -3.37 9.31 10.62
N LYS A 197 -2.23 8.86 10.07
CA LYS A 197 -1.18 9.78 9.63
C LYS A 197 -1.64 10.74 8.52
N ILE A 198 -2.48 10.27 7.59
CA ILE A 198 -3.09 11.14 6.58
C ILE A 198 -4.04 12.12 7.25
N LEU A 199 -4.88 11.65 8.18
CA LEU A 199 -5.81 12.49 8.93
C LEU A 199 -5.09 13.60 9.71
N GLU A 200 -3.99 13.28 10.39
CA GLU A 200 -3.13 14.25 11.08
C GLU A 200 -2.55 15.30 10.12
N MET A 201 -2.13 14.88 8.93
CA MET A 201 -1.57 15.79 7.92
C MET A 201 -2.61 16.79 7.39
N ILE A 202 -3.84 16.33 7.17
CA ILE A 202 -4.91 17.14 6.56
C ILE A 202 -5.79 17.86 7.59
N SER A 203 -5.65 17.55 8.89
CA SER A 203 -6.54 18.07 9.93
C SER A 203 -6.64 19.60 9.91
N GLY A 204 -7.87 20.11 9.78
CA GLY A 204 -8.15 21.54 9.71
C GLY A 204 -7.66 22.25 8.43
N ARG A 205 -7.35 21.50 7.38
CA ARG A 205 -6.94 22.00 6.05
C ARG A 205 -8.04 21.80 5.01
N LYS A 206 -7.89 22.44 3.86
CA LYS A 206 -8.65 22.09 2.66
C LYS A 206 -7.96 20.96 1.91
N VAL A 207 -8.76 20.07 1.36
CA VAL A 207 -8.29 18.94 0.58
C VAL A 207 -9.01 18.94 -0.75
N PHE A 208 -8.25 19.07 -1.83
CA PHE A 208 -8.74 18.82 -3.18
C PHE A 208 -8.56 17.33 -3.50
N LEU A 209 -9.66 16.58 -3.46
CA LEU A 209 -9.66 15.17 -3.81
C LEU A 209 -9.96 15.00 -5.29
N LEU A 210 -8.92 14.66 -6.06
CA LEU A 210 -9.05 14.24 -7.45
C LEU A 210 -9.16 12.72 -7.49
N ALA A 211 -10.31 12.18 -7.86
CA ALA A 211 -10.57 10.75 -7.78
C ALA A 211 -11.10 10.15 -9.10
N ASP A 212 -10.76 8.89 -9.32
CA ASP A 212 -11.41 8.05 -10.32
C ASP A 212 -12.82 7.68 -9.83
N GLN A 213 -13.83 7.85 -10.67
CA GLN A 213 -15.21 7.54 -10.33
C GLN A 213 -15.44 6.06 -9.95
N ILE A 214 -14.81 5.11 -10.65
CA ILE A 214 -14.91 3.68 -10.33
C ILE A 214 -14.27 3.40 -8.96
N VAL A 215 -13.19 4.10 -8.63
CA VAL A 215 -12.53 3.98 -7.33
C VAL A 215 -13.42 4.54 -6.23
N MET A 216 -14.08 5.67 -6.46
CA MET A 216 -15.04 6.21 -5.51
C MET A 216 -16.18 5.22 -5.25
N ASP A 217 -16.75 4.63 -6.30
CA ASP A 217 -17.87 3.69 -6.17
C ASP A 217 -17.50 2.42 -5.37
N ASN A 218 -16.26 1.95 -5.47
CA ASN A 218 -15.84 0.67 -4.87
C ASN A 218 -15.04 0.80 -3.56
N HIS A 219 -14.32 1.90 -3.37
CA HIS A 219 -13.27 2.02 -2.35
C HIS A 219 -13.33 3.32 -1.52
N ALA A 220 -14.35 4.16 -1.74
CA ALA A 220 -14.49 5.42 -1.00
C ALA A 220 -14.67 5.21 0.50
N GLU A 221 -15.47 4.24 0.92
CA GLU A 221 -15.71 3.97 2.33
C GLU A 221 -14.68 2.99 2.91
N PRO A 222 -14.17 3.20 4.13
CA PRO A 222 -14.52 4.28 5.08
C PRO A 222 -13.69 5.58 4.91
N ILE A 223 -12.78 5.62 3.94
CA ILE A 223 -11.74 6.66 3.78
C ILE A 223 -12.34 8.06 3.65
N ILE A 224 -13.33 8.24 2.80
CA ILE A 224 -13.95 9.55 2.53
C ILE A 224 -14.63 10.09 3.79
N ASN A 225 -15.37 9.25 4.50
CA ASN A 225 -16.06 9.65 5.74
C ASN A 225 -15.05 10.14 6.78
N LEU A 226 -13.95 9.42 6.96
CA LEU A 226 -12.87 9.83 7.88
C LEU A 226 -12.20 11.14 7.46
N MET A 227 -12.02 11.39 6.16
CA MET A 227 -11.45 12.65 5.68
C MET A 227 -12.41 13.82 5.88
N GLU A 228 -13.71 13.64 5.61
CA GLU A 228 -14.75 14.67 5.81
C GLU A 228 -14.92 15.06 7.28
N GLU A 229 -14.71 14.11 8.20
CA GLU A 229 -14.71 14.38 9.64
C GLU A 229 -13.51 15.24 10.11
N ASN A 230 -12.42 15.27 9.34
CA ASN A 230 -11.15 15.89 9.77
C ASN A 230 -10.71 17.09 8.90
N ALA A 231 -11.26 17.25 7.70
CA ALA A 231 -10.85 18.27 6.73
C ALA A 231 -12.01 18.77 5.87
N GLU A 232 -11.86 19.96 5.29
CA GLU A 232 -12.79 20.48 4.29
C GLU A 232 -12.47 19.85 2.93
N LEU A 233 -13.31 18.90 2.50
CA LEU A 233 -13.08 18.10 1.30
C LEU A 233 -13.79 18.67 0.08
N ILE A 234 -13.03 19.06 -0.95
CA ILE A 234 -13.53 19.51 -2.25
C ILE A 234 -13.20 18.44 -3.29
N LYS A 235 -14.22 17.79 -3.86
CA LYS A 235 -14.06 16.62 -4.74
C LYS A 235 -14.15 17.00 -6.22
N LEU A 236 -13.30 16.38 -7.04
CA LEU A 236 -13.45 16.29 -8.48
C LEU A 236 -13.31 14.82 -8.90
N GLU A 237 -14.43 14.21 -9.27
CA GLU A 237 -14.48 12.84 -9.78
C GLU A 237 -14.41 12.85 -11.31
N LEU A 238 -13.60 11.96 -11.86
CA LEU A 238 -13.39 11.80 -13.30
C LEU A 238 -13.47 10.32 -13.68
N GLU A 239 -14.06 10.01 -14.83
CA GLU A 239 -13.88 8.71 -15.46
C GLU A 239 -12.43 8.57 -15.94
N ALA A 240 -11.63 7.76 -15.24
CA ALA A 240 -10.21 7.68 -15.53
C ALA A 240 -9.94 7.02 -16.90
N GLY A 241 -8.92 7.54 -17.56
CA GLY A 241 -8.40 7.04 -18.82
C GLY A 241 -7.44 8.05 -19.41
N GLU A 242 -6.68 7.68 -20.44
CA GLU A 242 -5.63 8.53 -20.98
C GLU A 242 -6.14 9.91 -21.45
N GLN A 243 -7.42 10.03 -21.81
CA GLN A 243 -8.09 11.26 -22.21
C GLN A 243 -8.10 12.36 -21.14
N ILE A 244 -8.01 12.02 -19.85
CA ILE A 244 -8.02 13.05 -18.80
C ILE A 244 -6.65 13.72 -18.61
N LYS A 245 -5.60 13.17 -19.23
CA LYS A 245 -4.26 13.77 -19.25
C LYS A 245 -4.21 14.90 -20.28
N ASP A 246 -5.04 15.90 -20.09
CA ASP A 246 -5.16 17.05 -20.98
C ASP A 246 -5.19 18.36 -20.19
N LEU A 247 -4.69 19.44 -20.80
CA LEU A 247 -4.63 20.77 -20.22
C LEU A 247 -6.02 21.31 -19.81
N GLN A 248 -7.10 20.85 -20.43
CA GLN A 248 -8.46 21.25 -20.07
C GLN A 248 -8.82 20.84 -18.63
N TYR A 249 -8.38 19.66 -18.17
CA TYR A 249 -8.65 19.18 -16.82
C TYR A 249 -7.78 19.89 -15.79
N LEU A 250 -6.57 20.29 -16.18
CA LEU A 250 -5.71 21.14 -15.37
C LEU A 250 -6.39 22.51 -15.12
N LYS A 251 -6.94 23.12 -16.16
CA LYS A 251 -7.73 24.37 -16.03
C LYS A 251 -8.94 24.17 -15.11
N LYS A 252 -9.72 23.11 -15.33
CA LYS A 252 -10.91 22.80 -14.51
C LYS A 252 -10.55 22.70 -13.03
N ALA A 253 -9.45 22.02 -12.70
CA ALA A 253 -8.96 21.92 -11.33
C ALA A 253 -8.56 23.28 -10.76
N TYR A 254 -7.86 24.13 -11.53
CA TYR A 254 -7.50 25.47 -11.08
C TYR A 254 -8.70 26.38 -10.80
N ASP A 255 -9.74 26.31 -11.62
CA ASP A 255 -10.98 27.06 -11.41
C ASP A 255 -11.59 26.67 -10.05
N ILE A 256 -11.69 25.37 -9.75
CA ILE A 256 -12.20 24.86 -8.46
C ILE A 256 -11.33 25.30 -7.28
N LEU A 257 -10.00 25.15 -7.39
CA LEU A 257 -9.06 25.54 -6.34
C LEU A 257 -9.13 27.06 -6.03
N TYR A 258 -9.31 27.87 -7.08
CA TYR A 258 -9.45 29.32 -6.96
C TYR A 258 -10.76 29.73 -6.28
N GLU A 259 -11.89 29.18 -6.73
CA GLU A 259 -13.22 29.46 -6.18
C GLU A 259 -13.32 29.06 -4.69
N ASN A 260 -12.61 28.01 -4.29
CA ASN A 260 -12.57 27.52 -2.92
C ASN A 260 -11.43 28.13 -2.08
N ASN A 261 -10.72 29.15 -2.57
CA ASN A 261 -9.67 29.87 -1.83
C ASN A 261 -8.60 28.95 -1.21
N PHE A 262 -8.03 28.05 -2.02
CA PHE A 262 -6.90 27.21 -1.59
C PHE A 262 -5.65 28.04 -1.29
N SER A 263 -4.86 27.56 -0.34
CA SER A 263 -3.60 28.12 0.13
C SER A 263 -2.46 27.13 -0.05
N ARG A 264 -1.20 27.58 0.05
CA ARG A 264 -0.01 26.71 -0.04
C ARG A 264 0.08 25.62 1.03
N SER A 265 -0.73 25.72 2.07
CA SER A 265 -0.73 24.76 3.18
C SER A 265 -1.74 23.63 3.02
N ASP A 266 -2.58 23.72 2.00
CA ASP A 266 -3.63 22.77 1.65
C ASP A 266 -3.09 21.63 0.77
N TYR A 267 -3.91 20.59 0.61
CA TYR A 267 -3.52 19.32 0.01
C TYR A 267 -4.27 19.05 -1.29
N VAL A 268 -3.56 18.42 -2.23
CA VAL A 268 -4.14 17.63 -3.32
C VAL A 268 -4.00 16.17 -2.95
N ILE A 269 -5.10 15.42 -2.98
CA ILE A 269 -5.10 13.95 -2.89
C ILE A 269 -5.49 13.40 -4.25
N ALA A 270 -4.63 12.58 -4.84
CA ALA A 270 -4.88 11.90 -6.10
C ALA A 270 -5.25 10.44 -5.83
N PHE A 271 -6.53 10.08 -5.93
CA PHE A 271 -7.06 8.75 -5.61
C PHE A 271 -7.48 8.01 -6.87
N GLY A 272 -6.58 7.19 -7.41
CA GLY A 272 -6.81 6.49 -8.68
C GLY A 272 -5.55 5.88 -9.29
N GLY A 273 -5.64 5.48 -10.56
CA GLY A 273 -4.48 4.99 -11.30
C GLY A 273 -3.47 6.08 -11.68
N GLY A 274 -2.45 5.70 -12.47
CA GLY A 274 -1.34 6.59 -12.83
C GLY A 274 -1.75 7.87 -13.56
N THR A 275 -2.86 7.83 -14.30
CA THR A 275 -3.45 8.99 -14.99
C THR A 275 -3.97 10.05 -14.01
N ILE A 276 -4.71 9.63 -12.96
CA ILE A 276 -5.16 10.51 -11.88
C ILE A 276 -3.95 11.03 -11.09
N GLY A 277 -2.99 10.14 -10.80
CA GLY A 277 -1.76 10.49 -10.10
C GLY A 277 -0.92 11.56 -10.81
N ASP A 278 -0.75 11.43 -12.13
CA ASP A 278 0.00 12.39 -12.95
C ASP A 278 -0.69 13.75 -13.04
N LEU A 279 -2.01 13.76 -13.26
CA LEU A 279 -2.80 14.99 -13.31
C LEU A 279 -2.80 15.69 -11.94
N GLY A 280 -3.06 14.94 -10.86
CA GLY A 280 -3.04 15.44 -9.49
C GLY A 280 -1.67 15.98 -9.07
N GLY A 281 -0.61 15.26 -9.44
CA GLY A 281 0.76 15.71 -9.21
C GLY A 281 1.10 16.99 -9.98
N LEU A 282 0.65 17.11 -11.24
CA LEU A 282 0.86 18.33 -12.02
C LEU A 282 0.08 19.51 -11.42
N ILE A 283 -1.18 19.30 -11.03
CA ILE A 283 -2.00 20.31 -10.32
C ILE A 283 -1.27 20.80 -9.07
N ALA A 284 -0.81 19.88 -8.22
CA ALA A 284 -0.13 20.20 -6.98
C ALA A 284 1.18 20.97 -7.22
N SER A 285 1.97 20.57 -8.23
CA SER A 285 3.26 21.20 -8.54
C SER A 285 3.15 22.65 -9.05
N THR A 286 2.04 23.00 -9.67
CA THR A 286 1.90 24.23 -10.46
C THR A 286 0.99 25.26 -9.79
N TYR A 287 -0.10 24.83 -9.16
CA TYR A 287 -1.01 25.75 -8.47
C TYR A 287 -0.32 26.37 -7.24
N LEU A 288 -0.39 27.69 -7.11
CA LEU A 288 0.35 28.48 -6.10
C LEU A 288 1.88 28.24 -6.04
N ARG A 289 2.43 27.63 -7.09
CA ARG A 289 3.82 27.14 -7.21
C ARG A 289 4.16 25.99 -6.23
N GLY A 290 3.16 25.19 -5.84
CA GLY A 290 3.34 24.05 -4.95
C GLY A 290 2.27 24.00 -3.86
N LEU A 291 1.37 23.03 -3.98
CA LEU A 291 0.52 22.50 -2.92
C LEU A 291 1.09 21.18 -2.40
N LYS A 292 0.71 20.78 -1.19
CA LYS A 292 1.08 19.44 -0.70
C LYS A 292 0.35 18.36 -1.48
N LEU A 293 0.98 17.20 -1.64
CA LEU A 293 0.50 16.11 -2.48
C LEU A 293 0.49 14.79 -1.71
N ILE A 294 -0.66 14.10 -1.70
CA ILE A 294 -0.78 12.71 -1.28
C ILE A 294 -1.23 11.89 -2.48
N GLN A 295 -0.51 10.81 -2.77
CA GLN A 295 -0.88 9.86 -3.82
C GLN A 295 -1.56 8.65 -3.19
N MET A 296 -2.72 8.27 -3.73
CA MET A 296 -3.45 7.06 -3.35
C MET A 296 -3.63 6.15 -4.58
N PRO A 297 -2.56 5.44 -5.00
CA PRO A 297 -2.56 4.66 -6.23
C PRO A 297 -3.42 3.39 -6.15
N THR A 298 -4.31 3.18 -7.13
CA THR A 298 -5.26 2.05 -7.14
C THR A 298 -5.01 1.01 -8.22
N THR A 299 -4.01 1.21 -9.09
CA THR A 299 -3.59 0.20 -10.07
C THR A 299 -2.19 -0.30 -9.75
N LEU A 300 -1.89 -1.55 -10.09
CA LEU A 300 -0.59 -2.17 -9.81
C LEU A 300 0.58 -1.37 -10.42
N ILE A 301 0.43 -0.84 -11.64
CA ILE A 301 1.43 0.07 -12.24
C ILE A 301 1.62 1.31 -11.35
N SER A 302 0.53 1.94 -10.91
CA SER A 302 0.64 3.17 -10.14
C SER A 302 1.21 2.94 -8.75
N GLN A 303 0.92 1.80 -8.12
CA GLN A 303 1.43 1.43 -6.80
C GLN A 303 2.95 1.20 -6.81
N LEU A 304 3.47 0.55 -7.85
CA LEU A 304 4.87 0.11 -7.90
C LEU A 304 5.77 0.97 -8.78
N ASP A 305 5.18 1.71 -9.70
CA ASP A 305 5.88 2.62 -10.60
C ASP A 305 5.33 4.04 -10.44
N SER A 306 4.29 4.46 -11.16
CA SER A 306 4.07 5.90 -11.43
C SER A 306 3.91 6.82 -10.20
N SER A 307 3.38 6.34 -9.07
CA SER A 307 3.24 7.17 -7.85
C SER A 307 4.56 7.51 -7.16
N VAL A 308 5.65 6.82 -7.50
CA VAL A 308 6.97 6.98 -6.89
C VAL A 308 7.95 7.62 -7.89
N GLY A 309 8.79 8.55 -7.41
CA GLY A 309 9.84 9.18 -8.22
C GLY A 309 9.44 10.44 -8.99
N GLY A 310 8.26 10.98 -8.69
CA GLY A 310 7.89 12.39 -8.87
C GLY A 310 7.70 12.89 -10.30
N LYS A 311 7.65 12.02 -11.31
CA LYS A 311 7.31 12.47 -12.67
C LYS A 311 5.80 12.70 -12.73
N THR A 312 5.39 13.89 -13.17
CA THR A 312 3.98 14.26 -13.32
C THR A 312 3.82 14.92 -14.68
N ALA A 313 2.79 14.56 -15.45
CA ALA A 313 2.61 15.11 -16.79
C ALA A 313 1.19 14.98 -17.34
N VAL A 314 0.89 15.84 -18.31
CA VAL A 314 -0.26 15.70 -19.21
C VAL A 314 0.23 15.57 -20.65
N ASN A 315 -0.65 15.03 -21.49
CA ASN A 315 -0.44 14.90 -22.91
C ASN A 315 -0.65 16.25 -23.60
N PHE A 316 -0.07 16.41 -24.78
CA PHE A 316 -0.32 17.57 -25.62
C PHE A 316 -0.35 17.15 -27.08
N ARG A 317 -1.53 17.31 -27.71
CA ARG A 317 -1.82 16.74 -29.05
C ARG A 317 -1.56 15.23 -29.01
N ASP A 318 -0.87 14.70 -30.02
CA ASP A 318 -0.57 13.26 -30.14
C ASP A 318 0.67 12.82 -29.34
N THR A 319 1.24 13.68 -28.48
CA THR A 319 2.43 13.35 -27.68
C THR A 319 2.06 13.12 -26.22
N LYS A 320 2.31 11.90 -25.73
CA LYS A 320 2.13 11.55 -24.32
C LYS A 320 3.15 12.24 -23.41
N ASN A 321 2.73 12.61 -22.20
CA ASN A 321 3.56 13.12 -21.10
C ASN A 321 4.47 14.31 -21.46
N LEU A 322 4.07 15.14 -22.44
CA LEU A 322 4.94 16.20 -22.96
C LEU A 322 5.08 17.39 -22.00
N ILE A 323 4.00 17.76 -21.31
CA ILE A 323 3.96 18.92 -20.43
C ILE A 323 3.89 18.41 -19.00
N GLY A 324 4.92 18.69 -18.19
CA GLY A 324 5.02 18.09 -16.87
C GLY A 324 6.03 18.76 -15.95
N SER A 325 6.17 18.19 -14.76
CA SER A 325 7.12 18.62 -13.74
C SER A 325 7.69 17.42 -12.97
N PHE A 326 8.81 17.65 -12.29
CA PHE A 326 9.30 16.74 -11.25
C PHE A 326 8.81 17.24 -9.89
N TYR A 327 7.84 16.57 -9.29
CA TYR A 327 7.20 16.94 -8.04
C TYR A 327 6.95 15.72 -7.17
N GLN A 328 7.52 15.70 -5.98
CA GLN A 328 7.40 14.57 -5.05
C GLN A 328 6.11 14.67 -4.24
N ALA A 329 5.56 13.52 -3.86
CA ALA A 329 4.49 13.47 -2.88
C ALA A 329 5.05 13.70 -1.47
N ASP A 330 4.21 14.23 -0.58
CA ASP A 330 4.45 14.25 0.86
C ASP A 330 4.20 12.87 1.49
N LEU A 331 3.33 12.06 0.88
CA LEU A 331 3.00 10.70 1.29
C LEU A 331 2.38 9.91 0.13
N VAL A 332 2.68 8.61 0.05
CA VAL A 332 1.96 7.67 -0.80
C VAL A 332 1.27 6.64 0.10
N TYR A 333 -0.01 6.38 -0.12
CA TYR A 333 -0.78 5.41 0.64
C TYR A 333 -1.59 4.52 -0.28
N TYR A 334 -1.48 3.20 -0.14
CA TYR A 334 -2.40 2.33 -0.86
C TYR A 334 -2.71 1.04 -0.13
N GLN A 335 -3.84 0.46 -0.52
CA GLN A 335 -4.25 -0.87 -0.10
C GLN A 335 -4.11 -1.83 -1.27
N LEU A 336 -3.53 -2.99 -1.02
CA LEU A 336 -3.45 -4.05 -2.03
C LEU A 336 -4.83 -4.62 -2.37
N GLN A 337 -5.80 -4.60 -1.44
CA GLN A 337 -7.20 -4.96 -1.69
C GLN A 337 -7.85 -4.15 -2.83
N TRP A 338 -7.43 -2.91 -3.10
CA TRP A 338 -8.00 -2.12 -4.20
C TRP A 338 -7.77 -2.75 -5.57
N LEU A 339 -6.78 -3.63 -5.69
CA LEU A 339 -6.52 -4.37 -6.92
C LEU A 339 -7.61 -5.41 -7.23
N GLU A 340 -8.40 -5.85 -6.25
CA GLU A 340 -9.43 -6.89 -6.40
C GLU A 340 -10.56 -6.47 -7.35
N THR A 341 -10.83 -5.17 -7.49
CA THR A 341 -11.84 -4.66 -8.42
C THR A 341 -11.27 -4.35 -9.80
N LEU A 342 -9.96 -4.49 -9.99
CA LEU A 342 -9.29 -4.13 -11.22
C LEU A 342 -9.41 -5.26 -12.25
N ALA A 343 -9.67 -4.91 -13.51
CA ALA A 343 -9.71 -5.90 -14.57
C ALA A 343 -8.36 -6.64 -14.67
N ILE A 344 -8.40 -7.96 -14.85
CA ILE A 344 -7.18 -8.80 -14.94
C ILE A 344 -6.16 -8.28 -15.97
N ARG A 345 -6.63 -7.64 -17.03
CA ARG A 345 -5.77 -7.04 -18.05
C ARG A 345 -4.93 -5.87 -17.51
N GLU A 346 -5.48 -5.06 -16.61
CA GLU A 346 -4.76 -3.98 -15.95
C GLU A 346 -3.78 -4.52 -14.90
N ILE A 347 -4.15 -5.60 -14.20
CA ILE A 347 -3.20 -6.35 -13.33
C ILE A 347 -2.02 -6.85 -14.16
N LYS A 348 -2.27 -7.48 -15.31
CA LYS A 348 -1.21 -7.87 -16.24
C LYS A 348 -0.40 -6.66 -16.73
N SER A 349 -1.03 -5.56 -17.08
CA SER A 349 -0.28 -4.33 -17.40
C SER A 349 0.66 -3.90 -16.25
N GLY A 350 0.25 -4.03 -14.99
CA GLY A 350 1.14 -3.84 -13.83
C GLY A 350 2.26 -4.86 -13.72
N LEU A 351 1.95 -6.14 -13.89
CA LEU A 351 2.93 -7.22 -13.82
C LEU A 351 4.01 -7.10 -14.90
N GLY A 352 3.73 -6.45 -16.02
CA GLY A 352 4.77 -6.15 -17.02
C GLY A 352 5.91 -5.30 -16.47
N GLU A 353 5.60 -4.30 -15.63
CA GLU A 353 6.62 -3.50 -14.93
C GLU A 353 7.30 -4.30 -13.81
N VAL A 354 6.58 -5.22 -13.17
CA VAL A 354 7.20 -6.11 -12.16
C VAL A 354 8.18 -7.08 -12.81
N ILE A 355 7.87 -7.63 -13.99
CA ILE A 355 8.79 -8.45 -14.80
C ILE A 355 10.02 -7.63 -15.18
N LYS A 356 9.86 -6.36 -15.56
CA LYS A 356 10.98 -5.44 -15.80
C LYS A 356 11.91 -5.37 -14.59
N TYR A 357 11.37 -5.15 -13.38
CA TYR A 357 12.16 -5.16 -12.15
C TYR A 357 12.82 -6.52 -11.90
N ALA A 358 12.13 -7.64 -12.13
CA ALA A 358 12.69 -8.97 -11.97
C ALA A 358 13.89 -9.23 -12.89
N VAL A 359 13.85 -8.75 -14.14
CA VAL A 359 14.99 -8.88 -15.06
C VAL A 359 16.12 -7.92 -14.69
N LEU A 360 15.77 -6.69 -14.27
CA LEU A 360 16.75 -5.68 -13.84
C LEU A 360 17.51 -6.05 -12.57
N GLY A 361 16.83 -6.70 -11.61
CA GLY A 361 17.36 -6.99 -10.27
C GLY A 361 17.68 -8.47 -10.04
N GLY A 362 17.14 -9.37 -10.86
CA GLY A 362 17.33 -10.80 -10.70
C GLY A 362 16.60 -11.34 -9.46
N ASN A 363 17.32 -12.13 -8.67
CA ASN A 363 16.78 -12.75 -7.46
C ASN A 363 16.75 -11.75 -6.28
N PRO A 364 15.74 -11.83 -5.39
CA PRO A 364 14.72 -12.89 -5.30
C PRO A 364 13.47 -12.67 -6.16
N LEU A 365 13.23 -11.46 -6.70
CA LEU A 365 11.98 -11.13 -7.40
C LEU A 365 11.70 -12.04 -8.59
N PHE A 366 12.73 -12.40 -9.37
CA PHE A 366 12.59 -13.31 -10.50
C PHE A 366 12.02 -14.69 -10.07
N GLU A 367 12.56 -15.29 -9.01
CA GLU A 367 12.08 -16.57 -8.48
C GLU A 367 10.68 -16.47 -7.88
N ILE A 368 10.34 -15.35 -7.25
CA ILE A 368 8.97 -15.12 -6.75
C ILE A 368 7.98 -15.17 -7.91
N LEU A 369 8.25 -14.45 -8.99
CA LEU A 369 7.38 -14.45 -10.18
C LEU A 369 7.31 -15.82 -10.83
N ALA A 370 8.45 -16.50 -11.00
CA ALA A 370 8.53 -17.81 -11.66
C ALA A 370 7.75 -18.90 -10.91
N ASN A 371 7.75 -18.87 -9.58
CA ASN A 371 7.19 -19.94 -8.74
C ASN A 371 5.76 -19.66 -8.23
N ASN A 372 5.21 -18.45 -8.41
CA ASN A 372 3.95 -18.04 -7.78
C ASN A 372 2.89 -17.49 -8.76
N LYS A 373 2.91 -17.88 -10.06
CA LYS A 373 1.94 -17.41 -11.08
C LYS A 373 0.50 -17.37 -10.57
N GLU A 374 -0.01 -18.51 -10.08
CA GLU A 374 -1.41 -18.63 -9.66
C GLU A 374 -1.74 -17.71 -8.49
N LYS A 375 -0.86 -17.65 -7.47
CA LYS A 375 -1.04 -16.76 -6.31
C LYS A 375 -1.05 -15.30 -6.74
N ILE A 376 -0.15 -14.89 -7.63
CA ILE A 376 -0.06 -13.51 -8.13
C ILE A 376 -1.33 -13.14 -8.91
N LEU A 377 -1.78 -14.00 -9.82
CA LEU A 377 -2.99 -13.73 -10.63
C LEU A 377 -4.28 -13.77 -9.80
N ASN A 378 -4.27 -14.52 -8.69
CA ASN A 378 -5.35 -14.53 -7.70
C ASN A 378 -5.20 -13.43 -6.62
N LEU A 379 -4.26 -12.52 -6.77
CA LEU A 379 -4.02 -11.38 -5.87
C LEU A 379 -3.76 -11.80 -4.41
N ASP A 380 -2.99 -12.86 -4.21
CA ASP A 380 -2.49 -13.26 -2.90
C ASP A 380 -1.75 -12.09 -2.23
N GLN A 381 -2.33 -11.61 -1.14
CA GLN A 381 -1.94 -10.35 -0.50
C GLN A 381 -0.52 -10.40 0.09
N ASP A 382 -0.07 -11.58 0.54
CA ASP A 382 1.27 -11.76 1.10
C ASP A 382 2.34 -11.70 0.00
N ILE A 383 2.09 -12.42 -1.11
CA ILE A 383 2.98 -12.38 -2.28
C ILE A 383 3.01 -10.99 -2.91
N LEU A 384 1.86 -10.32 -3.02
CA LEU A 384 1.81 -8.95 -3.54
C LEU A 384 2.54 -7.94 -2.64
N LEU A 385 2.50 -8.12 -1.32
CA LEU A 385 3.24 -7.29 -0.38
C LEU A 385 4.75 -7.49 -0.52
N GLU A 386 5.21 -8.74 -0.70
CA GLU A 386 6.61 -9.06 -0.97
C GLU A 386 7.10 -8.47 -2.31
N ILE A 387 6.30 -8.63 -3.37
CA ILE A 387 6.57 -8.01 -4.68
C ILE A 387 6.64 -6.49 -4.56
N SER A 388 5.72 -5.89 -3.81
CA SER A 388 5.66 -4.45 -3.60
C SER A 388 6.94 -3.95 -2.92
N LYS A 389 7.39 -4.66 -1.89
CA LYS A 389 8.62 -4.35 -1.18
C LYS A 389 9.82 -4.28 -2.10
N ILE A 390 10.08 -5.37 -2.81
CA ILE A 390 11.27 -5.49 -3.64
C ILE A 390 11.22 -4.48 -4.80
N SER A 391 10.06 -4.33 -5.44
CA SER A 391 9.89 -3.41 -6.57
C SER A 391 10.13 -1.95 -6.16
N LEU A 392 9.61 -1.54 -5.00
CA LEU A 392 9.77 -0.18 -4.49
C LEU A 392 11.18 0.10 -3.96
N GLU A 393 11.83 -0.86 -3.31
CA GLU A 393 13.23 -0.75 -2.89
C GLU A 393 14.16 -0.60 -4.11
N MET A 394 13.92 -1.38 -5.16
CA MET A 394 14.65 -1.22 -6.43
C MET A 394 14.40 0.15 -7.04
N LYS A 395 13.14 0.59 -7.05
CA LYS A 395 12.80 1.90 -7.60
C LYS A 395 13.45 3.04 -6.82
N ASP A 396 13.43 2.98 -5.49
CA ASP A 396 14.12 3.93 -4.62
C ASP A 396 15.61 4.00 -4.94
N TYR A 397 16.27 2.85 -5.09
CA TYR A 397 17.69 2.79 -5.48
C TYR A 397 17.96 3.56 -6.79
N TYR A 398 17.18 3.30 -7.84
CA TYR A 398 17.38 3.99 -9.12
C TYR A 398 17.03 5.48 -9.08
N VAL A 399 15.99 5.85 -8.34
CA VAL A 399 15.53 7.24 -8.23
C VAL A 399 16.50 8.06 -7.39
N SER A 400 16.89 7.56 -6.22
CA SER A 400 17.76 8.27 -5.27
C SER A 400 19.15 8.56 -5.86
N GLU A 401 19.71 7.63 -6.63
CA GLU A 401 20.98 7.79 -7.33
C GLU A 401 20.89 8.75 -8.54
N ASP A 402 19.72 8.87 -9.19
CA ASP A 402 19.54 9.69 -10.39
C ASP A 402 18.10 10.22 -10.56
N VAL A 403 17.75 11.23 -9.75
CA VAL A 403 16.39 11.81 -9.73
C VAL A 403 15.98 12.40 -11.08
N LYS A 404 16.91 12.95 -11.87
CA LYS A 404 16.60 13.63 -13.14
C LYS A 404 16.65 12.72 -14.37
N ASP A 405 16.86 11.42 -14.19
CA ASP A 405 16.84 10.42 -15.26
C ASP A 405 17.88 10.67 -16.37
N ARG A 406 19.13 10.97 -15.98
CA ARG A 406 20.21 11.32 -16.91
C ARG A 406 21.26 10.23 -17.10
N GLY A 407 21.35 9.28 -16.17
CA GLY A 407 22.34 8.22 -16.09
C GLY A 407 21.72 6.90 -15.63
N LEU A 408 21.95 6.50 -14.36
CA LEU A 408 21.60 5.17 -13.84
C LEU A 408 20.09 4.87 -13.95
N ARG A 409 19.23 5.86 -13.72
CA ARG A 409 17.76 5.70 -13.78
C ARG A 409 17.26 5.35 -15.19
N LYS A 410 18.06 5.60 -16.24
CA LYS A 410 17.74 5.16 -17.61
C LYS A 410 17.58 3.65 -17.72
N LYS A 411 18.20 2.85 -16.83
CA LYS A 411 18.02 1.39 -16.79
C LYS A 411 16.56 0.98 -16.53
N LEU A 412 15.76 1.83 -15.86
CA LEU A 412 14.32 1.61 -15.70
C LEU A 412 13.54 1.65 -17.02
N ASN A 413 14.18 2.05 -18.13
CA ASN A 413 13.60 1.97 -19.47
C ASN A 413 13.84 0.62 -20.16
N LEU A 414 14.24 -0.44 -19.43
CA LEU A 414 14.33 -1.78 -20.00
C LEU A 414 13.01 -2.15 -20.70
N GLY A 415 13.12 -2.61 -21.96
CA GLY A 415 11.99 -2.93 -22.82
C GLY A 415 11.21 -1.74 -23.38
N HIS A 416 11.36 -0.52 -22.85
CA HIS A 416 10.50 0.60 -23.23
C HIS A 416 10.70 1.09 -24.67
N SER A 417 11.93 1.05 -25.22
CA SER A 417 12.19 1.54 -26.59
C SER A 417 11.40 0.77 -27.64
N PHE A 418 11.39 -0.57 -27.55
CA PHE A 418 10.58 -1.42 -28.41
C PHE A 418 9.10 -1.39 -28.00
N GLY A 419 8.81 -1.38 -26.69
CA GLY A 419 7.44 -1.31 -26.19
C GLY A 419 6.67 -0.07 -26.66
N HIS A 420 7.28 1.12 -26.60
CA HIS A 420 6.68 2.34 -27.13
C HIS A 420 6.46 2.28 -28.64
N ALA A 421 7.38 1.65 -29.39
CA ALA A 421 7.21 1.43 -30.82
C ALA A 421 5.99 0.55 -31.11
N VAL A 422 5.83 -0.53 -30.32
CA VAL A 422 4.64 -1.39 -30.38
C VAL A 422 3.38 -0.62 -30.03
N GLU A 423 3.36 0.16 -28.94
CA GLU A 423 2.20 0.98 -28.57
C GLU A 423 1.77 1.92 -29.70
N GLY A 424 2.72 2.59 -30.36
CA GLY A 424 2.46 3.47 -31.50
C GLY A 424 1.93 2.73 -32.73
N ALA A 425 2.65 1.70 -33.18
CA ALA A 425 2.30 0.91 -34.36
C ALA A 425 0.94 0.19 -34.22
N GLU A 426 0.66 -0.32 -33.02
CA GLU A 426 -0.60 -1.02 -32.69
C GLU A 426 -1.73 -0.07 -32.30
N LYS A 427 -1.52 1.25 -32.40
CA LYS A 427 -2.52 2.28 -32.06
C LYS A 427 -3.10 2.08 -30.66
N PHE A 428 -2.23 1.76 -29.70
CA PHE A 428 -2.56 1.51 -28.29
C PHE A 428 -3.55 0.35 -28.08
N LYS A 429 -3.59 -0.62 -29.00
CA LYS A 429 -4.30 -1.90 -28.79
C LYS A 429 -3.79 -2.63 -27.56
N TYR A 430 -2.46 -2.65 -27.36
CA TYR A 430 -1.82 -3.22 -26.17
C TYR A 430 -1.71 -2.17 -25.06
N LYS A 431 -1.90 -2.62 -23.82
CA LYS A 431 -1.64 -1.81 -22.62
C LYS A 431 -0.14 -1.66 -22.44
N HIS A 432 0.26 -0.62 -21.70
CA HIS A 432 1.67 -0.24 -21.55
C HIS A 432 2.55 -1.42 -21.11
N GLY A 433 2.17 -2.12 -20.03
CA GLY A 433 2.97 -3.24 -19.54
C GLY A 433 3.03 -4.44 -20.48
N GLU A 434 1.97 -4.68 -21.27
CA GLU A 434 1.98 -5.72 -22.31
C GLU A 434 3.04 -5.41 -23.37
N ALA A 435 3.12 -4.14 -23.78
CA ALA A 435 4.12 -3.68 -24.75
C ALA A 435 5.54 -3.64 -24.16
N VAL A 436 5.70 -3.23 -22.89
CA VAL A 436 6.99 -3.29 -22.18
C VAL A 436 7.51 -4.73 -22.13
N VAL A 437 6.65 -5.71 -21.86
CA VAL A 437 7.03 -7.14 -21.85
C VAL A 437 7.48 -7.63 -23.23
N MET A 438 6.79 -7.27 -24.31
CA MET A 438 7.28 -7.55 -25.67
C MET A 438 8.65 -6.92 -25.91
N GLY A 439 8.85 -5.70 -25.42
CA GLY A 439 10.14 -5.03 -25.49
C GLY A 439 11.24 -5.70 -24.66
N ILE A 440 10.90 -6.28 -23.51
CA ILE A 440 11.85 -7.10 -22.72
C ILE A 440 12.23 -8.35 -23.51
N ALA A 441 11.26 -9.02 -24.16
CA ALA A 441 11.53 -10.19 -25.00
C ALA A 441 12.46 -9.84 -26.18
N PHE A 442 12.19 -8.75 -26.89
CA PHE A 442 13.08 -8.23 -27.95
C PHE A 442 14.48 -7.90 -27.40
N THR A 443 14.54 -7.24 -26.26
CA THR A 443 15.81 -6.87 -25.62
C THR A 443 16.61 -8.09 -25.19
N ALA A 444 15.96 -9.14 -24.69
CA ALA A 444 16.59 -10.40 -24.34
C ALA A 444 17.15 -11.10 -25.58
N PHE A 445 16.37 -11.18 -26.66
CA PHE A 445 16.85 -11.71 -27.95
C PHE A 445 18.07 -10.95 -28.45
N LEU A 446 18.00 -9.62 -28.46
CA LEU A 446 19.10 -8.76 -28.90
C LEU A 446 20.34 -8.96 -28.02
N SER A 447 20.16 -9.04 -26.71
CA SER A 447 21.25 -9.23 -25.75
C SER A 447 21.89 -10.60 -25.83
N HIS A 448 21.13 -11.63 -26.21
CA HIS A 448 21.64 -12.97 -26.47
C HIS A 448 22.42 -13.02 -27.79
N LYS A 449 21.85 -12.44 -28.84
CA LYS A 449 22.42 -12.51 -30.20
C LYS A 449 23.73 -11.75 -30.35
N ILE A 450 23.83 -10.56 -29.76
CA ILE A 450 24.96 -9.63 -29.96
C ILE A 450 25.54 -9.07 -28.66
N GLY A 451 25.05 -9.55 -27.51
CA GLY A 451 25.51 -9.14 -26.19
C GLY A 451 26.18 -10.29 -25.45
N LYS A 452 25.97 -10.35 -24.12
CA LYS A 452 26.59 -11.33 -23.22
C LYS A 452 25.59 -12.29 -22.58
N LEU A 453 24.30 -12.14 -22.89
CA LEU A 453 23.26 -12.96 -22.27
C LEU A 453 23.40 -14.40 -22.75
N ASN A 454 23.71 -15.31 -21.83
CA ASN A 454 23.84 -16.72 -22.15
C ASN A 454 22.47 -17.36 -22.47
N GLU A 455 22.49 -18.53 -23.09
CA GLU A 455 21.27 -19.25 -23.51
C GLU A 455 20.35 -19.58 -22.33
N GLU A 456 20.91 -19.98 -21.18
CA GLU A 456 20.10 -20.36 -20.01
C GLU A 456 19.29 -19.17 -19.47
N ALA A 457 19.95 -18.03 -19.26
CA ALA A 457 19.31 -16.80 -18.78
C ALA A 457 18.31 -16.25 -19.79
N PHE A 458 18.64 -16.30 -21.08
CA PHE A 458 17.72 -15.96 -22.16
C PHE A 458 16.43 -16.80 -22.09
N GLN A 459 16.56 -18.13 -22.04
CA GLN A 459 15.41 -19.03 -21.95
C GLN A 459 14.60 -18.83 -20.66
N LYS A 460 15.24 -18.52 -19.53
CA LYS A 460 14.52 -18.18 -18.29
C LYS A 460 13.62 -16.96 -18.47
N ILE A 461 14.12 -15.89 -19.09
CA ILE A 461 13.34 -14.67 -19.34
C ILE A 461 12.14 -14.97 -20.24
N ILE A 462 12.37 -15.66 -21.36
CA ILE A 462 11.29 -16.00 -22.31
C ILE A 462 10.24 -16.90 -21.65
N LYS A 463 10.66 -17.92 -20.89
CA LYS A 463 9.75 -18.80 -20.15
C LYS A 463 8.95 -18.07 -19.09
N LEU A 464 9.54 -17.11 -18.37
CA LEU A 464 8.81 -16.30 -17.41
C LEU A 464 7.70 -15.50 -18.10
N ILE A 465 8.03 -14.83 -19.20
CA ILE A 465 7.09 -14.03 -19.98
C ILE A 465 5.92 -14.88 -20.50
N GLN A 466 6.23 -16.01 -21.15
CA GLN A 466 5.22 -16.96 -21.64
C GLN A 466 4.43 -17.59 -20.50
N GLY A 467 5.07 -17.81 -19.35
CA GLY A 467 4.45 -18.34 -18.14
C GLY A 467 3.29 -17.48 -17.65
N PHE A 468 3.34 -16.15 -17.81
CA PHE A 468 2.23 -15.24 -17.50
C PHE A 468 1.28 -15.00 -18.69
N ASP A 469 1.37 -15.81 -19.75
CA ASP A 469 0.54 -15.73 -20.95
C ASP A 469 0.66 -14.37 -21.66
N TYR A 470 1.86 -13.76 -21.66
CA TYR A 470 2.13 -12.59 -22.48
C TYR A 470 2.49 -12.99 -23.90
N GLN A 471 2.13 -12.10 -24.82
CA GLN A 471 2.63 -12.15 -26.18
C GLN A 471 4.08 -11.67 -26.21
N LEU A 472 4.92 -12.35 -27.00
CA LEU A 472 6.29 -11.91 -27.25
C LEU A 472 6.36 -10.89 -28.38
N PHE A 473 5.42 -10.97 -29.33
CA PHE A 473 5.44 -10.22 -30.58
C PHE A 473 4.21 -9.30 -30.71
N PRO A 474 4.34 -8.18 -31.46
CA PRO A 474 3.16 -7.47 -31.97
C PRO A 474 2.37 -8.32 -32.97
N SER A 475 1.26 -7.78 -33.45
CA SER A 475 0.41 -8.38 -34.49
C SER A 475 1.21 -8.63 -35.77
N GLU A 476 0.86 -9.68 -36.51
CA GLU A 476 1.62 -10.16 -37.68
C GLU A 476 1.70 -9.16 -38.85
N ASN A 477 0.81 -8.17 -38.87
CA ASN A 477 0.78 -7.13 -39.88
C ASN A 477 1.70 -5.94 -39.58
N ILE A 478 2.32 -5.89 -38.40
CA ILE A 478 3.30 -4.86 -38.04
C ILE A 478 4.68 -5.34 -38.47
N ASP A 479 5.34 -4.57 -39.34
CA ASP A 479 6.68 -4.88 -39.80
C ASP A 479 7.76 -4.08 -39.06
N ALA A 480 9.02 -4.45 -39.32
CA ALA A 480 10.17 -3.82 -38.68
C ALA A 480 10.38 -2.36 -39.12
N GLU A 481 9.97 -1.99 -40.33
CA GLU A 481 10.10 -0.62 -40.85
C GLU A 481 9.15 0.31 -40.08
N GLU A 482 7.90 -0.12 -39.88
CA GLU A 482 6.91 0.61 -39.07
C GLU A 482 7.41 0.81 -37.64
N LEU A 483 7.88 -0.25 -36.96
CA LEU A 483 8.42 -0.15 -35.59
C LEU A 483 9.64 0.77 -35.51
N ALA A 484 10.59 0.64 -36.43
CA ALA A 484 11.79 1.48 -36.46
C ALA A 484 11.44 2.97 -36.65
N SER A 485 10.38 3.26 -37.41
CA SER A 485 9.90 4.63 -37.61
C SER A 485 9.42 5.28 -36.30
N TYR A 486 8.72 4.56 -35.42
CA TYR A 486 8.29 5.10 -34.11
C TYR A 486 9.47 5.35 -33.17
N ILE A 487 10.49 4.51 -33.26
CA ILE A 487 11.73 4.65 -32.51
C ILE A 487 12.51 5.91 -32.91
N ALA A 488 12.56 6.25 -34.21
CA ALA A 488 13.23 7.46 -34.69
C ALA A 488 12.60 8.75 -34.14
N HIS A 489 11.30 8.70 -33.84
CA HIS A 489 10.52 9.83 -33.35
C HIS A 489 10.42 9.87 -31.80
N ASP A 490 10.92 8.84 -31.09
CA ASP A 490 10.95 8.83 -29.63
C ASP A 490 12.00 9.85 -29.13
N LYS A 491 11.51 10.88 -28.44
CA LYS A 491 12.31 12.01 -27.93
C LYS A 491 13.22 11.64 -26.76
N LYS A 492 13.29 10.38 -26.33
CA LYS A 492 14.36 9.87 -25.44
C LYS A 492 15.75 9.86 -26.10
N ILE A 493 15.84 10.24 -27.38
CA ILE A 493 17.08 10.60 -28.06
C ILE A 493 17.68 11.86 -27.41
N SER A 494 18.51 11.66 -26.37
CA SER A 494 19.45 12.67 -25.92
C SER A 494 20.64 12.70 -26.88
N ASP A 495 20.98 13.86 -27.44
CA ASP A 495 22.17 14.09 -28.27
C ASP A 495 22.29 13.22 -29.54
N ASN A 496 21.18 12.98 -30.26
CA ASN A 496 21.14 12.13 -31.48
C ASN A 496 21.57 10.66 -31.25
N LYS A 497 21.65 10.21 -30.00
CA LYS A 497 22.02 8.84 -29.64
C LYS A 497 20.82 8.07 -29.09
N MET A 498 20.62 6.88 -29.64
CA MET A 498 19.57 5.98 -29.18
C MET A 498 20.12 5.07 -28.07
N TRP A 499 19.76 5.36 -26.82
CA TRP A 499 20.16 4.54 -25.68
C TRP A 499 19.24 3.34 -25.51
N TRP A 500 19.83 2.14 -25.57
CA TRP A 500 19.18 0.88 -25.26
C TRP A 500 19.66 0.37 -23.91
N VAL A 501 18.75 -0.23 -23.15
CA VAL A 501 19.11 -1.03 -21.98
C VAL A 501 19.26 -2.47 -22.46
N LEU A 502 20.46 -3.04 -22.36
CA LEU A 502 20.76 -4.43 -22.71
C LEU A 502 21.05 -5.25 -21.46
N ILE A 503 20.97 -6.57 -21.58
CA ILE A 503 21.08 -7.53 -20.48
C ILE A 503 22.41 -8.29 -20.60
N ASN A 504 23.21 -8.30 -19.55
CA ASN A 504 24.37 -9.20 -19.45
C ASN A 504 23.95 -10.55 -18.85
N ASP A 505 23.20 -10.50 -17.77
CA ASP A 505 22.62 -11.65 -17.06
C ASP A 505 21.38 -11.18 -16.27
N LEU A 506 20.63 -12.10 -15.65
CA LEU A 506 19.56 -11.74 -14.73
C LEU A 506 20.11 -10.90 -13.57
N GLY A 507 19.57 -9.70 -13.38
CA GLY A 507 20.06 -8.74 -12.38
C GLY A 507 21.26 -7.89 -12.82
N ASP A 508 21.79 -8.07 -14.03
CA ASP A 508 22.86 -7.24 -14.58
C ASP A 508 22.50 -6.69 -15.98
N THR A 509 22.33 -5.37 -16.04
CA THR A 509 22.01 -4.63 -17.27
C THR A 509 22.95 -3.46 -17.51
N TYR A 510 23.11 -3.07 -18.77
CA TYR A 510 23.98 -1.97 -19.18
C TYR A 510 23.32 -1.09 -20.25
N LEU A 511 23.76 0.17 -20.33
CA LEU A 511 23.33 1.11 -21.36
C LEU A 511 24.23 1.00 -22.59
N SER A 512 23.63 1.02 -23.78
CA SER A 512 24.32 0.92 -25.06
C SER A 512 23.76 1.91 -26.06
N ASP A 513 24.62 2.74 -26.67
CA ASP A 513 24.29 3.67 -27.77
C ASP A 513 24.77 3.19 -29.14
N ARG A 514 25.16 1.91 -29.28
CA ARG A 514 25.72 1.34 -30.52
C ARG A 514 24.72 1.16 -31.67
N PHE A 515 23.45 1.49 -31.45
CA PHE A 515 22.39 1.24 -32.41
C PHE A 515 22.00 2.53 -33.15
N ASP A 516 21.81 2.39 -34.46
CA ASP A 516 21.20 3.37 -35.33
C ASP A 516 19.92 2.80 -35.94
N HIS A 517 19.17 3.64 -36.67
CA HIS A 517 17.90 3.22 -37.26
C HIS A 517 18.03 1.99 -38.19
N LYS A 518 19.11 1.91 -38.97
CA LYS A 518 19.27 0.86 -39.97
C LYS A 518 19.64 -0.47 -39.32
N ASN A 519 20.55 -0.44 -38.35
CA ASN A 519 21.00 -1.67 -37.71
C ASN A 519 19.91 -2.25 -36.79
N ILE A 520 19.12 -1.41 -36.11
CA ILE A 520 18.07 -1.91 -35.23
C ILE A 520 16.92 -2.51 -36.02
N GLN A 521 16.54 -1.91 -37.15
CA GLN A 521 15.51 -2.46 -38.05
C GLN A 521 15.86 -3.89 -38.47
N LYS A 522 17.11 -4.15 -38.86
CA LYS A 522 17.55 -5.51 -39.23
C LYS A 522 17.35 -6.51 -38.08
N TYR A 523 17.69 -6.13 -36.85
CA TYR A 523 17.47 -7.01 -35.70
C TYR A 523 15.98 -7.20 -35.37
N MET A 524 15.14 -6.21 -35.66
CA MET A 524 13.69 -6.35 -35.56
C MET A 524 13.15 -7.32 -36.62
N GLU A 525 13.63 -7.26 -37.87
CA GLU A 525 13.26 -8.22 -38.93
C GLU A 525 13.61 -9.66 -38.50
N GLU A 526 14.84 -9.87 -38.00
CA GLU A 526 15.28 -11.18 -37.49
C GLU A 526 14.53 -11.62 -36.22
N TYR A 527 14.04 -10.68 -35.42
CA TYR A 527 13.20 -11.02 -34.26
C TYR A 527 11.80 -11.44 -34.70
N LEU A 528 11.20 -10.69 -35.62
CA LEU A 528 9.84 -10.88 -36.10
C LEU A 528 9.68 -12.10 -37.01
N CYS A 529 10.75 -12.67 -37.56
CA CYS A 529 10.69 -13.94 -38.28
C CYS A 529 10.43 -15.16 -37.37
N ARG A 530 10.61 -14.99 -36.04
CA ARG A 530 10.33 -15.99 -34.99
C ARG A 530 11.16 -17.29 -35.05
N GLU A 531 12.20 -17.37 -35.89
CA GLU A 531 13.05 -18.57 -36.04
C GLU A 531 13.92 -18.89 -34.80
N TRP A 532 14.04 -17.94 -33.87
CA TRP A 532 14.82 -18.08 -32.64
C TRP A 532 14.04 -18.68 -31.47
N LEU A 533 12.71 -18.76 -31.59
CA LEU A 533 11.80 -19.33 -30.60
C LEU A 533 11.75 -20.86 -30.76
#